data_AF-A0A8T5XQC4-F1
#
_entry.id   AF-A0A8T5XQC4-F1
#
_cell.length_a   1.000
_cell.length_b   1.000
_cell.length_c   1.000
_cell.angle_alpha   90.00
_cell.angle_beta   90.00
_cell.angle_gamma   90.00
#
_symmetry.space_group_name_H-M   'P 1'
#
loop_
_entity.id
_entity.type
_entity.pdbx_description
1 polymer ?
#
loop_
_entity_poly.entity_id
_entity_poly.type
_entity_poly.pdbx_seq_one_letter_code
_entity_poly.pdbx_strand_id
1 'polypeptide(L)'
;MRFKVKKIKSKSLLADWYITESNAVSEDGYIVNIDHSGNRVAAIIYGPLNIIVVVGKNKIVKTIEEAKKRAREKAAPMNAKSAGYNPPCVTFKRCVNCNNERVCFNFVIIEGQYEKDRMKLLIVNQDLGY
;
A
#
# COMPACT_ATOMS: atom_id res chain seq x y z
N MET A 1 0.18 -20.63 -14.21
CA MET A 1 0.78 -19.68 -13.24
C MET A 1 -0.23 -18.70 -12.60
N ARG A 2 -1.03 -17.95 -13.39
CA ARG A 2 -2.01 -16.95 -12.86
C ARG A 2 -3.02 -17.50 -11.84
N PHE A 3 -3.58 -18.68 -12.07
CA PHE A 3 -4.53 -19.31 -11.12
C PHE A 3 -3.93 -19.62 -9.76
N LYS A 4 -2.67 -20.08 -9.70
CA LYS A 4 -1.97 -20.36 -8.44
C LYS A 4 -1.76 -19.09 -7.63
N VAL A 5 -1.35 -17.99 -8.28
CA VAL A 5 -1.16 -16.67 -7.63
C VAL A 5 -2.49 -16.14 -7.10
N LYS A 6 -3.58 -16.21 -7.90
CA LYS A 6 -4.91 -15.80 -7.45
C LYS A 6 -5.36 -16.60 -6.22
N LYS A 7 -5.16 -17.93 -6.23
CA LYS A 7 -5.49 -18.80 -5.10
C LYS A 7 -4.72 -18.44 -3.83
N ILE A 8 -3.44 -18.10 -3.93
CA ILE A 8 -2.63 -17.65 -2.78
C ILE A 8 -3.17 -16.32 -2.23
N LYS A 9 -3.47 -15.35 -3.12
CA LYS A 9 -4.07 -14.06 -2.73
C LYS A 9 -5.44 -14.23 -2.06
N SER A 10 -6.25 -15.18 -2.51
CA SER A 10 -7.53 -15.48 -1.85
C SER A 10 -7.31 -16.11 -0.48
N LYS A 11 -6.35 -17.02 -0.35
CA LYS A 11 -6.01 -17.64 0.94
C LYS A 11 -5.49 -16.64 1.96
N SER A 12 -4.79 -15.58 1.56
CA SER A 12 -4.31 -14.58 2.51
C SER A 12 -5.43 -13.80 3.20
N LEU A 13 -6.64 -13.78 2.63
CA LEU A 13 -7.82 -13.20 3.30
C LEU A 13 -8.31 -14.04 4.48
N LEU A 14 -7.97 -15.34 4.49
CA LEU A 14 -8.38 -16.32 5.49
C LEU A 14 -7.25 -16.67 6.47
N ALA A 15 -6.14 -15.93 6.43
CA ALA A 15 -5.04 -16.16 7.35
C ALA A 15 -5.37 -15.63 8.75
N ASP A 16 -4.72 -16.16 9.79
CA ASP A 16 -4.86 -15.65 11.16
C ASP A 16 -4.14 -14.30 11.33
N TRP A 17 -3.02 -14.15 10.63
CA TRP A 17 -2.15 -12.98 10.65
C TRP A 17 -1.82 -12.52 9.23
N TYR A 18 -1.86 -11.20 9.00
CA TYR A 18 -1.42 -10.56 7.77
C TYR A 18 -0.30 -9.55 8.07
N ILE A 19 0.86 -9.76 7.47
CA ILE A 19 1.99 -8.84 7.59
C ILE A 19 2.13 -8.09 6.27
N THR A 20 2.21 -6.77 6.34
CA THR A 20 2.27 -5.91 5.16
C THR A 20 3.09 -4.66 5.42
N GLU A 21 3.43 -3.94 4.36
CA GLU A 21 3.83 -2.54 4.41
C GLU A 21 2.69 -1.61 3.97
N SER A 22 2.87 -0.31 4.23
CA SER A 22 2.06 0.78 3.65
C SER A 22 2.88 1.61 2.65
N ASN A 23 2.21 2.39 1.81
CA ASN A 23 2.86 3.32 0.88
C ASN A 23 3.21 4.66 1.53
N ALA A 24 2.40 5.09 2.50
CA ALA A 24 2.67 6.24 3.36
C ALA A 24 1.85 6.13 4.66
N VAL A 25 2.31 6.81 5.71
CA VAL A 25 1.54 7.06 6.93
C VAL A 25 1.70 8.54 7.29
N SER A 26 0.60 9.23 7.58
CA SER A 26 0.68 10.62 8.05
C SER A 26 0.87 10.69 9.58
N GLU A 27 1.40 11.80 10.08
CA GLU A 27 1.49 12.08 11.52
C GLU A 27 0.10 12.14 12.16
N ASP A 28 -0.93 12.55 11.40
CA ASP A 28 -2.34 12.49 11.83
C ASP A 28 -2.92 11.06 11.94
N GLY A 29 -2.12 10.02 11.67
CA GLY A 29 -2.52 8.62 11.84
C GLY A 29 -3.15 7.95 10.61
N TYR A 30 -3.24 8.63 9.46
CA TYR A 30 -3.79 8.04 8.24
C TYR A 30 -2.82 7.08 7.57
N ILE A 31 -3.27 5.86 7.24
CA ILE A 31 -2.47 4.88 6.49
C ILE A 31 -2.94 4.85 5.04
N VAL A 32 -2.04 5.19 4.11
CA VAL A 32 -2.35 5.31 2.68
C VAL A 32 -1.78 4.15 1.89
N ASN A 33 -2.65 3.44 1.17
CA ASN A 33 -2.31 2.31 0.34
C ASN A 33 -2.77 2.50 -1.10
N ILE A 34 -1.92 2.07 -2.03
CA ILE A 34 -2.21 1.98 -3.46
C ILE A 34 -2.00 0.55 -3.91
N ASP A 35 -2.99 0.00 -4.61
CA ASP A 35 -2.97 -1.38 -5.10
C ASP A 35 -3.40 -1.49 -6.57
N HIS A 36 -2.73 -2.39 -7.30
CA HIS A 36 -3.09 -2.72 -8.68
C HIS A 36 -4.34 -3.62 -8.71
N SER A 37 -4.27 -4.83 -8.16
CA SER A 37 -5.38 -5.79 -8.16
C SER A 37 -6.25 -5.78 -6.89
N GLY A 38 -5.98 -4.88 -5.94
CA GLY A 38 -6.78 -4.72 -4.71
C GLY A 38 -6.58 -5.79 -3.64
N ASN A 39 -5.78 -6.83 -3.89
CA ASN A 39 -5.69 -7.97 -2.97
C ASN A 39 -5.03 -7.64 -1.63
N ARG A 40 -4.05 -6.73 -1.58
CA ARG A 40 -3.38 -6.37 -0.33
C ARG A 40 -4.30 -5.48 0.49
N VAL A 41 -4.90 -4.45 -0.12
CA VAL A 41 -5.86 -3.59 0.57
C VAL A 41 -7.08 -4.36 1.07
N ALA A 42 -7.59 -5.33 0.31
CA ALA A 42 -8.68 -6.20 0.77
C ALA A 42 -8.31 -6.98 2.04
N ALA A 43 -7.09 -7.53 2.10
CA ALA A 43 -6.59 -8.21 3.30
C ALA A 43 -6.48 -7.26 4.50
N ILE A 44 -6.03 -6.02 4.26
CA ILE A 44 -5.87 -5.01 5.31
C ILE A 44 -7.22 -4.51 5.84
N ILE A 45 -8.16 -4.17 4.97
CA ILE A 45 -9.41 -3.53 5.42
C ILE A 45 -10.44 -4.55 5.91
N TYR A 46 -10.47 -5.76 5.32
CA TYR A 46 -11.52 -6.76 5.59
C TYR A 46 -11.01 -8.11 6.06
N GLY A 47 -9.84 -8.57 5.59
CA GLY A 47 -9.35 -9.94 5.80
C GLY A 47 -8.94 -10.28 7.25
N PRO A 48 -7.72 -10.75 7.49
CA PRO A 48 -7.32 -11.34 8.78
C PRO A 48 -7.66 -10.52 10.03
N LEU A 49 -7.89 -11.23 11.14
CA LEU A 49 -8.18 -10.64 12.46
C LEU A 49 -6.96 -9.98 13.10
N ASN A 50 -5.75 -10.29 12.63
CA ASN A 50 -4.52 -9.68 13.12
C ASN A 50 -3.71 -9.13 11.95
N ILE A 51 -3.42 -7.83 11.97
CA ILE A 51 -2.67 -7.14 10.94
C ILE A 51 -1.47 -6.44 11.56
N ILE A 52 -0.30 -6.70 11.00
CA ILE A 52 0.94 -5.97 11.31
C ILE A 52 1.32 -5.17 10.07
N VAL A 53 1.33 -3.85 10.23
CA VAL A 53 1.83 -2.92 9.21
C VAL A 53 3.24 -2.49 9.62
N VAL A 54 4.24 -2.84 8.81
CA VAL A 54 5.64 -2.46 9.06
C VAL A 54 6.05 -1.37 8.06
N VAL A 55 6.55 -0.25 8.56
CA VAL A 55 7.01 0.87 7.72
C VAL A 55 8.36 1.40 8.20
N GLY A 56 9.20 1.84 7.27
CA GLY A 56 10.39 2.62 7.59
C GLY A 56 10.03 4.09 7.85
N LYS A 57 10.92 4.81 8.55
CA LYS A 57 10.75 6.25 8.85
C LYS A 57 10.57 7.11 7.60
N ASN A 58 11.16 6.71 6.47
CA ASN A 58 11.03 7.32 5.15
C ASN A 58 9.60 7.30 4.58
N LYS A 59 8.66 6.60 5.22
CA LYS A 59 7.25 6.52 4.81
C LYS A 59 6.31 7.36 5.69
N ILE A 60 6.84 7.96 6.76
CA ILE A 60 6.09 8.89 7.60
C ILE A 60 6.15 10.29 6.99
N VAL A 61 5.01 10.96 6.90
CA VAL A 61 4.86 12.31 6.33
C VAL A 61 3.94 13.14 7.21
N LYS A 62 3.91 14.45 7.03
CA LYS A 62 3.17 15.32 7.97
C LYS A 62 1.66 15.16 7.83
N THR A 63 1.17 15.24 6.60
CA THR A 63 -0.28 15.35 6.33
C THR A 63 -0.80 14.24 5.43
N ILE A 64 -2.13 14.08 5.40
CA ILE A 64 -2.79 13.19 4.45
C ILE A 64 -2.51 13.55 2.98
N GLU A 65 -2.39 14.84 2.65
CA GLU A 65 -2.08 15.27 1.28
C GLU A 65 -0.65 14.90 0.87
N GLU A 66 0.32 15.05 1.79
CA GLU A 66 1.67 14.55 1.57
C GLU A 66 1.69 13.02 1.42
N ALA A 67 0.87 12.30 2.19
CA ALA A 67 0.77 10.85 2.11
C ALA A 67 0.21 10.41 0.75
N LYS A 68 -0.83 11.10 0.27
CA LYS A 68 -1.40 10.89 -1.07
C LYS A 68 -0.39 11.17 -2.17
N LYS A 69 0.33 12.30 -2.06
CA LYS A 69 1.38 12.68 -3.01
C LYS A 69 2.50 11.65 -3.05
N ARG A 70 3.05 11.27 -1.89
CA ARG A 70 4.09 10.23 -1.77
C ARG A 70 3.62 8.92 -2.40
N ALA A 71 2.40 8.48 -2.11
CA ALA A 71 1.87 7.24 -2.66
C ALA A 71 1.81 7.29 -4.20
N ARG A 72 1.37 8.39 -4.81
CA ARG A 72 1.26 8.53 -6.26
C ARG A 72 2.58 8.80 -6.98
N GLU A 73 3.44 9.64 -6.41
CA GLU A 73 4.63 10.16 -7.09
C GLU A 73 5.90 9.38 -6.78
N LYS A 74 5.92 8.66 -5.66
CA LYS A 74 7.06 7.81 -5.27
C LYS A 74 6.70 6.34 -5.30
N ALA A 75 5.67 5.95 -4.54
CA ALA A 75 5.41 4.53 -4.33
C ALA A 75 4.87 3.82 -5.57
N ALA A 76 3.83 4.36 -6.21
CA ALA A 76 3.24 3.78 -7.41
C ALA A 76 4.23 3.59 -8.57
N PRO A 77 5.03 4.59 -9.00
CA PRO A 77 5.98 4.41 -10.10
C PRO A 77 7.11 3.44 -9.75
N MET A 78 7.61 3.45 -8.51
CA MET A 78 8.65 2.50 -8.10
C MET A 78 8.11 1.06 -8.06
N ASN A 79 6.88 0.86 -7.59
CA ASN A 79 6.22 -0.44 -7.65
C ASN A 79 5.98 -0.90 -9.09
N ALA A 80 5.51 0.00 -9.95
CA ALA A 80 5.27 -0.29 -11.37
C ALA A 80 6.54 -0.81 -12.03
N LYS A 81 7.64 -0.06 -11.88
CA LYS A 81 8.96 -0.42 -12.41
C LYS A 81 9.41 -1.79 -11.91
N SER A 82 9.33 -2.05 -10.61
CA SER A 82 9.71 -3.34 -10.00
C SER A 82 8.84 -4.50 -10.48
N ALA A 83 7.58 -4.25 -10.80
CA ALA A 83 6.64 -5.24 -11.32
C ALA A 83 6.70 -5.40 -12.86
N GLY A 84 7.60 -4.69 -13.55
CA GLY A 84 7.79 -4.76 -15.00
C GLY A 84 6.77 -3.95 -15.82
N TYR A 85 6.04 -3.03 -15.19
CA TYR A 85 5.17 -2.07 -15.87
C TYR A 85 5.89 -0.73 -16.12
N ASN A 86 5.47 -0.03 -17.17
CA ASN A 86 6.01 1.29 -17.53
C ASN A 86 4.90 2.33 -17.78
N PRO A 87 4.04 2.63 -16.78
CA PRO A 87 3.09 3.72 -16.90
C PRO A 87 3.81 5.06 -17.06
N PRO A 88 3.17 6.07 -17.68
CA PRO A 88 3.75 7.40 -17.90
C PRO A 88 4.41 8.05 -16.67
N CYS A 89 3.92 7.78 -15.46
CA CYS A 89 4.49 8.32 -14.23
C CYS A 89 5.90 7.81 -13.91
N VAL A 90 6.32 6.65 -14.44
CA VAL A 90 7.70 6.14 -14.34
C VAL A 90 8.65 7.04 -15.12
N THR A 91 8.29 7.38 -16.36
CA THR A 91 9.10 8.23 -17.25
C THR A 91 9.09 9.69 -16.80
N PHE A 92 7.90 10.25 -16.54
CA PHE A 92 7.76 11.66 -16.20
C PHE A 92 8.20 12.01 -14.77
N LYS A 93 8.47 11.02 -13.92
CA LYS A 93 8.82 11.19 -12.50
C LYS A 93 7.80 12.02 -11.70
N ARG A 94 6.56 12.07 -12.17
CA ARG A 94 5.41 12.74 -11.53
C ARG A 94 4.12 12.03 -11.90
N CYS A 95 3.10 12.17 -11.06
CA CYS A 95 1.77 11.67 -11.39
C CYS A 95 1.15 12.51 -12.51
N VAL A 96 0.71 11.85 -13.58
CA VAL A 96 0.00 12.48 -14.71
C VAL A 96 -1.43 11.97 -14.87
N ASN A 97 -1.96 11.30 -13.83
CA ASN A 97 -3.28 10.64 -13.88
C ASN A 97 -3.42 9.72 -15.11
N CYS A 98 -2.40 8.88 -15.34
CA CYS A 98 -2.34 8.03 -16.52
C CYS A 98 -3.37 6.89 -16.48
N ASN A 99 -3.84 6.47 -17.65
CA ASN A 99 -4.62 5.25 -17.83
C ASN A 99 -3.79 4.10 -18.42
N ASN A 100 -2.76 4.41 -19.23
CA ASN A 100 -1.89 3.40 -19.81
C ASN A 100 -1.01 2.72 -18.74
N GLU A 101 -1.07 1.39 -18.68
CA GLU A 101 -0.37 0.54 -17.70
C GLU A 101 -0.47 1.00 -16.24
N ARG A 102 -1.59 1.66 -15.90
CA ARG A 102 -1.82 2.18 -14.56
C ARG A 102 -1.75 1.06 -13.52
N VAL A 103 -0.98 1.26 -12.45
CA VAL A 103 -0.91 0.30 -11.32
C VAL A 103 -1.61 0.80 -10.06
N CYS A 104 -2.07 2.05 -10.05
CA CYS A 104 -2.67 2.72 -8.90
C CYS A 104 -4.20 2.83 -9.04
N PHE A 105 -4.87 1.71 -9.28
CA PHE A 105 -6.33 1.68 -9.42
C PHE A 105 -7.06 1.79 -8.09
N ASN A 106 -6.59 1.07 -7.08
CA ASN A 106 -7.22 1.05 -5.77
C ASN A 106 -6.43 1.99 -4.87
N PHE A 107 -7.03 3.13 -4.53
CA PHE A 107 -6.44 4.10 -3.62
C PHE A 107 -7.26 4.08 -2.33
N VAL A 108 -6.67 3.60 -1.25
CA VAL A 108 -7.36 3.38 0.02
C VAL A 108 -6.67 4.18 1.11
N ILE A 109 -7.47 4.93 1.85
CA ILE A 109 -7.06 5.65 3.06
C ILE A 109 -7.74 4.94 4.21
N ILE A 110 -6.95 4.51 5.19
CA ILE A 110 -7.45 3.92 6.42
C ILE A 110 -7.35 4.99 7.48
N GLU A 111 -8.51 5.47 7.91
CA GLU A 111 -8.66 6.52 8.94
C GLU A 111 -8.79 5.92 10.35
N GLY A 112 -9.13 4.63 10.44
CA GLY A 112 -9.29 3.93 11.70
C GLY A 112 -9.63 2.47 11.50
N GLN A 113 -9.85 1.76 12.61
CA GLN A 113 -10.34 0.39 12.65
C GLN A 113 -11.51 0.31 13.62
N TYR A 114 -12.58 -0.38 13.19
CA TYR A 114 -13.73 -0.66 14.06
C TYR A 114 -13.35 -1.65 15.17
N GLU A 115 -12.64 -2.73 14.81
CA GLU A 115 -12.15 -3.70 15.78
C GLU A 115 -10.89 -3.20 16.48
N LYS A 116 -10.99 -3.04 17.79
CA LYS A 116 -9.87 -2.66 18.64
C LYS A 116 -8.74 -3.69 18.52
N ASP A 117 -7.49 -3.22 18.51
CA ASP A 117 -6.27 -4.03 18.50
C ASP A 117 -6.03 -4.94 17.28
N ARG A 118 -6.96 -4.97 16.30
CA ARG A 118 -6.84 -5.73 15.05
C ARG A 118 -5.59 -5.34 14.25
N MET A 119 -5.30 -4.04 14.15
CA MET A 119 -4.18 -3.52 13.36
C MET A 119 -3.13 -2.86 14.24
N LYS A 120 -1.87 -3.25 14.03
CA LYS A 120 -0.70 -2.72 14.74
C LYS A 120 0.28 -2.13 13.75
N LEU A 121 0.64 -0.85 13.92
CA LEU A 121 1.64 -0.16 13.12
C LEU A 121 3.00 -0.22 13.82
N LEU A 122 3.99 -0.78 13.15
CA LEU A 122 5.38 -0.84 13.60
C LEU A 122 6.23 0.08 12.73
N ILE A 123 6.77 1.13 13.35
CA ILE A 123 7.67 2.07 12.69
C ILE A 123 9.10 1.67 13.01
N VAL A 124 9.85 1.34 11.96
CA VAL A 124 11.27 1.03 12.04
C VAL A 124 12.06 2.32 11.83
N ASN A 125 13.00 2.63 12.72
CA ASN A 125 13.86 3.82 12.62
C ASN A 125 14.97 3.68 11.55
N GLN A 126 14.59 3.21 10.36
CA GLN A 126 15.45 3.02 9.20
C GLN A 126 14.66 3.33 7.93
N ASP A 127 15.37 3.65 6.86
CA ASP A 127 14.75 3.86 5.55
C ASP A 127 14.53 2.48 4.90
N LEU A 128 13.26 2.07 4.77
CA LEU A 128 12.88 0.76 4.24
C LEU A 128 11.96 0.89 3.02
N GLY A 129 12.14 -0.03 2.08
CA GLY A 129 11.41 0.01 0.81
C GLY A 129 11.71 1.31 0.06
N TYR A 130 10.67 1.97 -0.45
CA TYR A 130 10.80 3.17 -1.23
C TYR A 130 9.84 4.29 -0.85
#